data_AF-A0A1Q7URY8-F1
#
_entry.id   AF-A0A1Q7URY8-F1
#
_cell.length_a   1.000
_cell.length_b   1.000
_cell.length_c   1.000
_cell.angle_alpha   90.00
_cell.angle_beta   90.00
_cell.angle_gamma   90.00
#
_symmetry.space_group_name_H-M   'P 1'
#
loop_
_entity.id
_entity.type
_entity.pdbx_description
1 polymer ?
#
loop_
_entity_poly.entity_id
_entity_poly.type
_entity_poly.pdbx_seq_one_letter_code
_entity_poly.pdbx_strand_id
1 'polypeptide(L)'
;MQIHADVSNLPITFTKVDEAAVLGSAILAAVGAGIYPDLQEAARHMVHTSHRIEPDQQRHEEYQFYVDKYIATYAQMRDLMHDVAQHVARRKG
;
A
#
# COMPACT_ATOMS: atom_id res chain seq x y z
N MET A 1 9.23 0.79 7.23
CA MET A 1 8.80 -0.19 6.23
C MET A 1 9.02 -1.64 6.64
N GLN A 2 10.11 -1.97 7.37
CA GLN A 2 10.31 -3.33 7.91
C GLN A 2 9.12 -3.82 8.76
N ILE A 3 8.63 -2.99 9.70
CA ILE A 3 7.44 -3.33 10.51
C ILE A 3 6.23 -3.66 9.64
N HIS A 4 5.99 -2.94 8.54
CA HIS A 4 4.87 -3.24 7.65
C HIS A 4 5.04 -4.60 6.97
N ALA A 5 6.25 -4.94 6.53
CA ALA A 5 6.54 -6.26 5.95
C ALA A 5 6.34 -7.37 7.00
N ASP A 6 6.90 -7.20 8.20
CA ASP A 6 6.81 -8.17 9.29
C ASP A 6 5.36 -8.37 9.78
N VAL A 7 4.61 -7.28 9.97
CA VAL A 7 3.20 -7.35 10.42
C VAL A 7 2.31 -8.01 9.36
N SER A 8 2.50 -7.68 8.07
CA SER A 8 1.68 -8.24 6.98
C SER A 8 2.14 -9.62 6.50
N ASN A 9 3.32 -10.07 6.93
CA ASN A 9 4.02 -11.24 6.41
C ASN A 9 4.16 -11.26 4.89
N LEU A 10 4.37 -10.08 4.29
CA LEU A 10 4.51 -9.93 2.85
C LEU A 10 5.76 -9.14 2.50
N PRO A 11 6.48 -9.53 1.44
CA PRO A 11 7.61 -8.77 0.95
C PRO A 11 7.16 -7.40 0.42
N ILE A 12 7.91 -6.36 0.75
CA ILE A 12 7.67 -5.00 0.24
C ILE A 12 8.75 -4.66 -0.78
N THR A 13 8.32 -4.44 -2.03
CA THR A 13 9.20 -4.07 -3.14
C THR A 13 9.09 -2.58 -3.42
N PHE A 14 10.24 -1.90 -3.52
CA PHE A 14 10.31 -0.48 -3.79
C PHE A 14 10.61 -0.24 -5.27
N THR A 15 9.94 0.74 -5.86
CA THR A 15 10.26 1.23 -7.20
C THR A 15 11.44 2.21 -7.13
N LYS A 16 12.20 2.34 -8.23
CA LYS A 16 13.25 3.36 -8.37
C LYS A 16 12.68 4.77 -8.58
N VAL A 17 11.46 4.85 -9.10
CA VAL A 17 10.74 6.09 -9.31
C VAL A 17 9.72 6.22 -8.19
N ASP A 18 9.83 7.28 -7.40
CA ASP A 18 8.90 7.55 -6.29
C ASP A 18 7.56 8.11 -6.80
N GLU A 19 7.56 8.80 -7.95
CA GLU A 19 6.36 9.38 -8.57
C GLU A 19 5.59 8.35 -9.43
N ALA A 20 4.89 7.43 -8.76
CA ALA A 20 4.13 6.37 -9.43
C ALA A 20 3.07 6.89 -10.41
N ALA A 21 2.39 8.00 -10.09
CA ALA A 21 1.34 8.58 -10.93
C ALA A 21 1.88 9.17 -12.24
N VAL A 22 3.02 9.85 -12.17
CA VAL A 22 3.70 10.41 -13.36
C VAL A 22 4.23 9.29 -14.24
N LEU A 23 4.86 8.27 -13.65
CA LEU A 23 5.31 7.10 -14.38
C LEU A 23 4.16 6.35 -15.06
N GLY A 24 3.03 6.17 -14.37
CA GLY A 24 1.83 5.57 -14.94
C GLY A 24 1.28 6.36 -16.13
N SER A 25 1.29 7.69 -16.04
CA SER A 25 0.87 8.56 -17.15
C SER A 25 1.81 8.44 -18.35
N ALA A 26 3.12 8.33 -18.11
CA ALA A 26 4.11 8.11 -19.17
C ALA A 26 3.95 6.73 -19.83
N ILE A 27 3.66 5.68 -19.05
CA ILE A 27 3.36 4.33 -19.57
C ILE A 27 2.14 4.36 -20.49
N LEU A 28 1.06 5.02 -20.06
CA LEU A 28 -0.15 5.20 -20.87
C LEU A 28 0.15 5.96 -22.16
N ALA A 29 0.92 7.04 -22.09
CA ALA A 29 1.32 7.82 -23.26
C ALA A 29 2.18 6.99 -24.22
N ALA A 30 3.10 6.16 -23.72
CA ALA A 30 3.95 5.32 -24.55
C ALA A 30 3.15 4.26 -25.33
N VAL A 31 2.13 3.65 -24.70
CA VAL A 31 1.19 2.75 -25.38
C VAL A 31 0.33 3.51 -26.38
N GLY A 32 -0.22 4.67 -25.99
CA GLY A 32 -1.02 5.51 -26.88
C GLY A 32 -0.25 6.03 -28.11
N ALA A 33 1.06 6.21 -27.98
CA ALA A 33 1.97 6.57 -29.06
C ALA A 33 2.43 5.37 -29.91
N GLY A 34 2.03 4.14 -29.56
CA GLY A 34 2.42 2.91 -30.28
C GLY A 34 3.87 2.46 -30.05
N ILE A 35 4.55 3.00 -29.02
CA ILE A 35 5.92 2.59 -28.67
C ILE A 35 5.92 1.18 -28.08
N TYR A 36 4.90 0.85 -27.29
CA TYR A 36 4.66 -0.49 -26.74
C TYR A 36 3.30 -1.01 -27.18
N PRO A 37 3.14 -2.34 -27.35
CA PRO A 37 1.91 -2.94 -27.83
C PRO A 37 0.77 -2.90 -26.80
N ASP A 38 1.11 -2.91 -25.51
CA ASP A 38 0.15 -2.90 -24.40
C ASP A 38 0.78 -2.35 -23.11
N LEU A 39 -0.07 -2.17 -22.10
CA LEU A 39 0.33 -1.61 -20.80
C LEU A 39 1.24 -2.54 -20.01
N GLN A 40 1.08 -3.86 -20.15
CA GLN A 40 1.88 -4.83 -19.44
C GLN A 40 3.34 -4.80 -19.93
N GLU A 41 3.56 -4.77 -21.24
CA GLU A 41 4.89 -4.70 -21.82
C GLU A 41 5.56 -3.35 -21.56
N ALA A 42 4.80 -2.25 -21.67
CA ALA A 42 5.29 -0.93 -21.30
C ALA A 42 5.69 -0.87 -19.82
N ALA A 43 4.86 -1.38 -18.91
CA ALA A 43 5.17 -1.41 -17.48
C ALA A 43 6.41 -2.27 -17.18
N ARG A 44 6.55 -3.44 -17.82
CA ARG A 44 7.71 -4.32 -17.66
C ARG A 44 9.03 -3.65 -18.06
N HIS A 45 8.99 -2.79 -19.08
CA HIS A 45 10.16 -2.08 -19.58
C HIS A 45 10.45 -0.76 -18.84
N MET A 46 9.40 -0.10 -18.33
CA MET A 46 9.52 1.25 -17.75
C MET A 46 9.59 1.25 -16.22
N VAL A 47 8.98 0.27 -15.55
CA VAL A 47 8.99 0.15 -14.09
C VAL A 47 10.24 -0.62 -13.65
N HIS A 48 11.07 0.03 -12.85
CA HIS A 48 12.29 -0.57 -12.32
C HIS A 48 12.21 -0.64 -10.79
N THR A 49 12.53 -1.80 -10.23
CA THR A 49 12.60 -2.00 -8.78
C THR A 49 13.96 -1.56 -8.24
N SER A 50 13.97 -0.97 -7.03
CA SER A 50 15.17 -0.50 -6.33
C SER A 50 15.71 -1.59 -5.39
N HIS A 51 14.93 -1.90 -4.35
CA HIS A 51 15.27 -2.88 -3.34
C HIS A 51 13.98 -3.53 -2.81
N ARG A 52 14.15 -4.61 -2.06
CA ARG A 52 13.07 -5.40 -1.49
C ARG A 52 13.36 -5.67 -0.02
N ILE A 53 12.34 -5.55 0.81
CA ILE A 53 12.36 -5.92 2.22
C ILE A 53 11.60 -7.23 2.36
N GLU A 54 12.26 -8.26 2.90
CA GLU A 54 11.62 -9.51 3.29
C GLU A 54 11.06 -9.40 4.72
N PRO A 55 9.93 -10.05 5.00
CA PRO A 55 9.42 -10.17 6.35
C PRO A 55 10.35 -11.05 7.20
N ASP A 56 10.46 -10.72 8.47
CA ASP A 56 11.06 -11.59 9.47
C ASP A 56 9.97 -12.41 10.17
N GLN A 57 10.08 -13.73 10.03
CA GLN A 57 9.07 -14.67 10.53
C GLN A 57 8.95 -14.64 12.06
N GLN A 58 10.06 -14.46 12.79
CA GLN A 58 10.01 -14.38 14.25
C GLN A 58 9.29 -13.12 14.70
N ARG A 59 9.59 -11.98 14.07
CA ARG A 59 8.88 -10.73 14.37
C ARG A 59 7.42 -10.77 13.95
N HIS A 60 7.09 -11.44 12.83
CA HIS A 60 5.71 -11.66 12.42
C HIS A 60 4.90 -12.40 13.50
N GLU A 61 5.45 -13.49 14.04
CA GLU A 61 4.83 -14.26 15.13
C GLU A 61 4.62 -13.42 16.40
N GLU A 62 5.60 -12.58 16.77
CA GLU A 62 5.45 -11.63 17.88
C GLU A 62 4.35 -10.58 17.60
N TYR A 63 4.28 -10.07 16.38
CA TYR A 63 3.28 -9.07 15.99
C TYR A 63 1.85 -9.63 15.95
N GLN A 64 1.67 -10.93 15.69
CA GLN A 64 0.35 -11.54 15.58
C GLN A 64 -0.51 -11.27 16.82
N PHE A 65 0.07 -11.40 18.02
CA PHE A 65 -0.63 -11.11 19.26
C PHE A 65 -1.19 -9.67 19.30
N TYR A 66 -0.39 -8.69 18.91
CA TYR A 66 -0.79 -7.28 18.93
C TYR A 66 -1.83 -6.96 17.86
N VAL A 67 -1.69 -7.54 16.67
CA VAL A 67 -2.66 -7.41 15.57
C VAL A 67 -4.02 -7.96 16.01
N ASP A 68 -4.05 -9.12 16.66
CA ASP A 68 -5.29 -9.72 17.16
C ASP A 68 -5.99 -8.81 18.17
N LYS A 69 -5.24 -8.19 19.10
CA LYS A 69 -5.80 -7.23 20.06
C LYS A 69 -6.29 -5.95 19.38
N TYR A 70 -5.55 -5.45 18.40
CA TYR A 70 -5.96 -4.30 17.61
C TYR A 70 -7.28 -4.56 16.87
N ILE A 71 -7.41 -5.71 16.18
CA ILE A 71 -8.62 -6.10 15.46
C ILE A 71 -9.81 -6.21 16.42
N ALA A 72 -9.64 -6.90 17.55
CA ALA A 72 -10.69 -7.06 18.55
C ALA A 72 -11.15 -5.72 19.14
N THR A 73 -10.23 -4.76 19.31
CA THR A 73 -10.53 -3.43 19.84
C THR A 73 -11.26 -2.59 18.78
N TYR A 74 -10.75 -2.57 17.55
CA TYR A 74 -11.36 -1.84 16.45
C TYR A 74 -12.80 -2.27 16.20
N ALA A 75 -13.09 -3.58 16.24
CA ALA A 75 -14.45 -4.10 16.06
C ALA A 75 -15.45 -3.52 17.07
N GLN A 76 -15.02 -3.27 18.31
CA GLN A 76 -15.87 -2.71 19.36
C GLN A 76 -15.99 -1.18 19.26
N MET A 77 -14.96 -0.51 18.78
CA MET A 77 -14.90 0.96 18.79
C MET A 77 -15.36 1.60 17.48
N ARG A 78 -15.38 0.86 16.36
CA ARG A 78 -15.60 1.39 15.01
C ARG A 78 -16.86 2.26 14.92
N ASP A 79 -17.97 1.82 15.48
CA ASP A 79 -19.25 2.54 15.35
C ASP A 79 -19.21 3.85 16.16
N LEU A 80 -18.68 3.81 17.39
CA LEU A 80 -18.48 5.00 18.21
C LEU A 80 -17.53 6.01 17.54
N MET A 81 -16.44 5.51 16.93
CA MET A 81 -15.51 6.34 16.18
C MET A 81 -16.17 6.99 14.96
N HIS A 82 -17.01 6.24 14.22
CA HIS A 82 -17.77 6.77 13.10
C HIS A 82 -18.79 7.83 13.53
N ASP A 83 -19.50 7.63 14.62
CA ASP A 83 -20.46 8.61 15.16
C ASP A 83 -19.77 9.93 15.48
N VAL A 84 -18.62 9.88 16.16
CA VAL A 84 -17.81 11.07 16.47
C VAL A 84 -17.33 11.74 15.18
N ALA A 85 -16.81 10.97 14.22
CA ALA A 85 -16.33 11.51 12.95
C ALA A 85 -17.44 12.21 12.16
N GLN A 86 -18.63 11.60 12.07
CA GLN A 86 -19.80 12.18 11.41
C GLN A 86 -20.27 13.46 12.10
N HIS A 87 -20.30 13.47 13.44
CA HIS A 87 -20.67 14.66 14.20
C HIS A 87 -19.74 15.84 13.92
N VAL A 88 -18.42 15.59 13.90
CA VAL A 88 -17.41 16.62 13.60
C VAL A 88 -17.53 17.12 12.15
N ALA A 89 -17.76 16.24 11.19
CA ALA A 89 -17.92 16.60 9.78
C ALA A 89 -19.12 17.54 9.56
N ARG A 90 -20.25 17.26 10.22
CA ARG A 90 -21.47 18.08 10.15
C ARG A 90 -21.33 19.48 10.75
N ARG A 91 -20.34 19.73 11.63
CA ARG A 91 -20.07 21.07 12.20
C ARG A 91 -19.16 21.93 11.33
N LYS A 92 -18.53 21.35 10.30
CA LYS A 92 -17.58 22.04 9.40
C LYS A 92 -18.18 22.41 8.04
N GLY A 93 -19.39 21.95 7.73
CA GLY A 93 -20.18 22.39 6.56
C GLY A 93 -21.26 23.38 7.00
#